data_AF-A0A073BBD1-F1
#
_entry.id   AF-A0A073BBD1-F1
#
_cell.length_a   1.000
_cell.length_b   1.000
_cell.length_c   1.000
_cell.angle_alpha   90.00
_cell.angle_beta   90.00
_cell.angle_gamma   90.00
#
_symmetry.space_group_name_H-M   'P 1'
#
loop_
_entity.id
_entity.type
_entity.pdbx_description
1 polymer ?
#
loop_
_entity_poly.entity_id
_entity_poly.type
_entity_poly.pdbx_seq_one_letter_code
_entity_poly.pdbx_strand_id
1 'polypeptide(L)'
;MTAYLLHSLAWSAAGFVLGWFLGRLGREVATIGETVMPAHARRSPRRIRLHTEHLIGLVVVLLAACTIAASVVVNARLEKATDCQAAFNAAYSDALAERTEAANNERAAQRELLQAIVHGQASDAEQRRAVARDAMTRYLERLRQVDQQRASNPLPETNCAR
;
A
#
# COMPACT_ATOMS: atom_id res chain seq x y z
N MET A 1 -0.88 -2.97 -19.83
CA MET A 1 -0.71 -1.88 -20.82
C MET A 1 -2.02 -1.26 -21.27
N THR A 2 -3.04 -2.04 -21.63
CA THR A 2 -4.36 -1.53 -22.10
C THR A 2 -5.08 -0.62 -21.10
N ALA A 3 -5.03 -0.92 -19.80
CA ALA A 3 -5.65 -0.09 -18.76
C ALA A 3 -5.04 1.32 -18.64
N TYR A 4 -3.73 1.46 -18.82
CA TYR A 4 -3.05 2.76 -18.80
C TYR A 4 -3.42 3.61 -20.02
N LEU A 5 -3.55 2.99 -21.19
CA LEU A 5 -3.97 3.66 -22.41
C LEU A 5 -5.41 4.18 -22.30
N LEU A 6 -6.32 3.38 -21.74
CA LEU A 6 -7.71 3.79 -21.48
C LEU A 6 -7.78 4.97 -20.49
N HIS A 7 -6.96 4.93 -19.44
CA HIS A 7 -6.93 6.01 -18.46
C HIS A 7 -6.38 7.31 -19.06
N SER A 8 -5.30 7.23 -19.85
CA SER A 8 -4.73 8.40 -20.52
C SER A 8 -5.69 8.98 -21.56
N LEU A 9 -6.38 8.12 -22.34
CA LEU A 9 -7.40 8.54 -23.30
C LEU A 9 -8.58 9.22 -22.60
N ALA A 10 -9.01 8.71 -21.44
CA ALA A 10 -10.08 9.31 -20.66
C ALA A 10 -9.69 10.71 -20.15
N TRP A 11 -8.47 10.88 -19.64
CA TRP A 11 -7.96 12.19 -19.19
C TRP A 11 -7.78 13.18 -20.34
N SER A 12 -7.25 12.73 -21.49
CA SER A 12 -7.13 13.58 -22.67
C SER A 12 -8.50 14.02 -23.21
N ALA A 13 -9.50 13.12 -23.21
CA ALA A 13 -10.86 13.45 -23.59
C ALA A 13 -11.49 14.46 -22.61
N ALA A 14 -11.31 14.26 -21.29
CA ALA A 14 -11.79 15.18 -20.27
C ALA A 14 -11.14 16.57 -20.39
N GLY A 15 -9.83 16.64 -20.58
CA GLY A 15 -9.10 17.90 -20.79
C GLY A 15 -9.52 18.61 -22.08
N PHE A 16 -9.77 17.87 -23.15
CA PHE A 16 -10.26 18.42 -24.42
C PHE A 16 -11.66 19.03 -24.26
N VAL A 17 -12.58 18.33 -23.58
CA VAL A 17 -13.92 18.84 -23.30
C VAL A 17 -13.83 20.11 -22.45
N LEU A 18 -13.04 20.10 -21.38
CA LEU A 18 -12.86 21.26 -20.51
C LEU A 18 -12.30 22.47 -21.28
N GLY A 19 -11.22 22.27 -22.06
CA GLY A 19 -10.60 23.31 -22.87
C GLY A 19 -11.54 23.87 -23.95
N TRP A 20 -12.36 23.01 -24.57
CA TRP A 20 -13.37 23.44 -25.54
C TRP A 20 -14.44 24.34 -24.92
N PHE A 21 -14.90 24.03 -23.71
CA PHE A 21 -15.84 24.88 -22.98
C PHE A 21 -15.23 26.22 -22.56
N LEU A 22 -14.00 26.22 -22.03
CA LEU A 22 -13.30 27.47 -21.69
C LEU A 22 -13.09 28.36 -22.93
N GLY A 23 -12.71 27.78 -24.08
CA GLY A 23 -12.54 28.52 -25.32
C GLY A 23 -13.85 29.11 -25.86
N ARG A 24 -14.98 28.41 -25.66
CA ARG A 24 -16.30 28.89 -26.07
C ARG A 24 -16.80 30.02 -25.17
N LEU A 25 -16.67 29.87 -23.85
CA LEU A 25 -17.01 30.92 -22.89
C LEU A 25 -16.18 32.19 -23.11
N GLY A 26 -14.89 32.06 -23.42
CA GLY A 26 -14.05 33.20 -23.79
C GLY A 26 -14.54 33.97 -25.02
N ARG A 27 -15.07 33.27 -26.04
CA ARG A 27 -15.66 33.93 -27.24
C ARG A 27 -17.00 34.61 -26.96
N GLU A 28 -17.81 34.06 -26.07
CA GLU A 28 -19.09 34.66 -25.66
C GLU A 28 -18.87 35.91 -24.78
N VAL A 29 -17.82 35.96 -23.97
CA VAL A 29 -17.44 37.17 -23.20
C VAL A 29 -16.84 38.24 -24.12
N ALA A 30 -16.03 37.86 -25.12
CA ALA A 30 -15.48 38.79 -26.10
C ALA A 30 -16.56 39.51 -26.94
N THR A 31 -17.70 38.87 -27.18
CA THR A 31 -18.83 39.46 -27.92
C THR A 31 -19.68 40.42 -27.08
N ILE A 32 -19.57 40.39 -25.74
CA ILE A 32 -20.23 41.36 -24.85
C ILE A 32 -19.38 42.64 -24.68
N GLY A 33 -18.07 42.56 -24.98
CA GLY A 33 -17.18 43.73 -25.01
C GLY A 33 -17.42 44.70 -26.17
N GLU A 34 -18.15 44.29 -27.22
CA GLU A 34 -18.40 45.12 -28.42
C GLU A 34 -19.69 45.96 -28.35
N THR A 35 -20.47 45.92 -27.26
CA THR A 35 -21.76 46.63 -27.20
C THR A 35 -21.70 48.10 -26.73
N VAL A 36 -20.57 48.79 -26.90
CA VAL A 36 -20.44 50.26 -26.61
C VAL A 36 -20.26 51.10 -27.88
N MET A 37 -20.67 50.62 -29.06
CA MET A 37 -20.75 51.42 -30.29
C MET A 37 -22.17 51.35 -30.86
N PRO A 38 -22.92 52.46 -30.93
CA PRO A 38 -24.24 52.44 -31.52
C PRO A 38 -24.19 52.55 -33.05
N ALA A 39 -25.28 52.06 -33.64
CA ALA A 39 -25.83 52.44 -34.94
C ALA A 39 -25.44 51.61 -36.18
N HIS A 40 -26.45 50.82 -36.60
CA HIS A 40 -26.80 50.47 -37.98
C HIS A 40 -26.13 49.23 -38.63
N ALA A 41 -26.77 48.05 -38.48
CA ALA A 41 -27.01 47.13 -39.60
C ALA A 41 -27.90 45.92 -39.22
N ARG A 42 -29.08 45.88 -39.84
CA ARG A 42 -29.81 44.69 -40.35
C ARG A 42 -29.13 43.32 -40.20
N ARG A 43 -29.74 42.44 -39.39
CA ARG A 43 -30.33 41.12 -39.75
C ARG A 43 -30.63 40.39 -38.45
N SER A 44 -31.87 39.92 -38.25
CA SER A 44 -32.16 39.08 -37.09
C SER A 44 -31.36 37.79 -37.19
N PRO A 45 -30.46 37.46 -36.24
CA PRO A 45 -29.91 36.12 -36.21
C PRO A 45 -31.05 35.21 -35.76
N ARG A 46 -31.44 34.25 -36.62
CA ARG A 46 -32.24 33.09 -36.19
C ARG A 46 -31.46 32.44 -35.05
N ARG A 47 -31.84 32.73 -33.81
CA ARG A 47 -31.30 32.08 -32.62
C ARG A 47 -31.75 30.63 -32.68
N ILE A 48 -30.90 29.77 -33.21
CA ILE A 48 -31.03 28.33 -33.02
C ILE A 48 -30.72 28.10 -31.54
N ARG A 49 -31.76 28.10 -30.70
CA ARG A 49 -31.74 27.58 -29.34
C ARG A 49 -31.52 26.07 -29.47
N LEU A 50 -30.29 25.66 -29.71
CA LEU A 50 -29.88 24.27 -29.54
C LEU A 50 -29.89 23.99 -28.04
N HIS A 51 -30.56 22.90 -27.65
CA HIS A 51 -30.71 22.40 -26.29
C HIS A 51 -29.36 22.04 -25.63
N THR A 52 -28.55 23.04 -25.31
CA THR A 52 -27.26 22.91 -24.62
C THR A 52 -27.43 22.37 -23.19
N GLU A 53 -28.58 22.60 -22.57
CA GLU A 53 -28.91 22.11 -21.22
C GLU A 53 -28.94 20.58 -21.15
N HIS A 54 -29.51 19.92 -22.17
CA HIS A 54 -29.55 18.45 -22.21
C HIS A 54 -28.17 17.84 -22.44
N LEU A 55 -27.29 18.54 -23.16
CA LEU A 55 -25.94 18.08 -23.45
C LEU A 55 -25.04 18.17 -22.22
N ILE A 56 -25.17 19.24 -21.43
CA ILE A 56 -24.48 19.39 -20.14
C ILE A 56 -24.96 18.31 -19.16
N GLY A 57 -26.28 18.10 -19.04
CA GLY A 57 -26.84 17.05 -18.19
C GLY A 57 -26.32 15.65 -18.55
N LEU A 58 -26.26 15.33 -19.85
CA LEU A 58 -25.73 14.06 -20.33
C LEU A 58 -24.24 13.87 -19.99
N VAL A 59 -23.42 14.92 -20.13
CA VAL A 59 -21.99 14.87 -19.79
C VAL A 59 -21.79 14.67 -18.29
N VAL A 60 -22.55 15.33 -17.43
CA VAL A 60 -22.47 15.17 -15.97
C VAL A 60 -22.85 13.74 -15.56
N VAL A 61 -23.90 13.18 -16.16
CA VAL A 61 -24.33 11.79 -15.89
C VAL A 61 -23.25 10.79 -16.33
N LEU A 62 -22.63 11.00 -17.49
CA LEU A 62 -21.52 10.17 -17.96
C LEU A 62 -20.30 10.25 -17.04
N LEU A 63 -19.93 11.45 -16.59
CA LEU A 63 -18.85 11.65 -15.61
C LEU A 63 -19.15 10.93 -14.29
N ALA A 64 -20.38 11.04 -13.78
CA ALA A 64 -20.79 10.34 -12.56
C ALA A 64 -20.71 8.82 -12.74
N ALA A 65 -21.20 8.28 -13.87
CA ALA A 65 -21.13 6.85 -14.16
C ALA A 65 -19.67 6.35 -14.28
N CYS A 66 -18.80 7.11 -14.97
CA CYS A 66 -17.38 6.80 -15.05
C CYS A 66 -16.68 6.84 -13.68
N THR A 67 -17.05 7.79 -12.83
CA THR A 67 -16.48 7.92 -11.47
C THR A 67 -16.88 6.73 -10.60
N ILE A 68 -18.14 6.29 -10.67
CA ILE A 68 -18.62 5.10 -9.96
C ILE A 68 -17.93 3.83 -10.49
N ALA A 69 -17.81 3.69 -11.81
CA ALA A 69 -17.12 2.54 -12.40
C ALA A 69 -15.64 2.50 -12.00
N ALA A 70 -14.97 3.66 -11.96
CA ALA A 70 -13.59 3.77 -11.48
C ALA A 70 -13.47 3.44 -9.98
N SER A 71 -14.41 3.89 -9.15
CA SER A 71 -14.37 3.62 -7.70
C SER A 71 -14.51 2.13 -7.39
N VAL A 72 -15.37 1.41 -8.10
CA VAL A 72 -15.54 -0.05 -7.92
C VAL A 72 -14.24 -0.80 -8.22
N VAL A 73 -13.56 -0.45 -9.32
CA VAL A 73 -12.29 -1.09 -9.70
C VAL A 73 -11.17 -0.75 -8.73
N VAL A 74 -11.13 0.49 -8.23
CA VAL A 74 -10.13 0.95 -7.26
C VAL A 74 -10.34 0.28 -5.90
N ASN A 75 -11.58 0.21 -5.41
CA ASN A 75 -11.92 -0.44 -4.15
C ASN A 75 -11.55 -1.93 -4.16
N ALA A 76 -11.84 -2.66 -5.24
CA ALA A 76 -11.48 -4.07 -5.36
C ALA A 76 -9.95 -4.31 -5.35
N ARG A 77 -9.14 -3.33 -5.76
CA ARG A 77 -7.67 -3.40 -5.66
C ARG A 77 -7.18 -3.01 -4.26
N LEU A 78 -7.82 -2.03 -3.64
CA LEU A 78 -7.54 -1.62 -2.26
C LEU A 78 -7.81 -2.74 -1.27
N GLU A 79 -8.96 -3.41 -1.37
CA GLU A 79 -9.31 -4.55 -0.51
C GLU A 79 -8.24 -5.65 -0.58
N LYS A 80 -7.80 -6.02 -1.79
CA LYS A 80 -6.72 -7.02 -1.95
C LYS A 80 -5.39 -6.56 -1.35
N ALA A 81 -5.07 -5.28 -1.47
CA ALA A 81 -3.85 -4.72 -0.89
C ALA A 81 -3.92 -4.69 0.64
N THR A 82 -5.06 -4.29 1.21
CA THR A 82 -5.27 -4.25 2.66
C THR A 82 -5.28 -5.64 3.26
N ASP A 83 -5.90 -6.62 2.59
CA ASP A 83 -5.92 -8.01 3.04
C ASP A 83 -4.52 -8.62 3.04
N CYS A 84 -3.73 -8.35 1.99
CA CYS A 84 -2.35 -8.79 1.95
C CYS A 84 -1.52 -8.14 3.06
N GLN A 85 -1.68 -6.83 3.29
CA GLN A 85 -0.94 -6.13 4.32
C GLN A 85 -1.34 -6.59 5.73
N ALA A 86 -2.62 -6.89 5.95
CA ALA A 86 -3.09 -7.47 7.21
C ALA A 86 -2.49 -8.86 7.45
N ALA A 87 -2.50 -9.73 6.44
CA ALA A 87 -1.88 -11.05 6.52
C ALA A 87 -0.37 -10.98 6.76
N PHE A 88 0.33 -10.08 6.06
CA PHE A 88 1.76 -9.84 6.26
C PHE A 88 2.06 -9.38 7.69
N ASN A 89 1.31 -8.39 8.20
CA ASN A 89 1.51 -7.87 9.54
C ASN A 89 1.28 -8.94 10.61
N ALA A 90 0.25 -9.77 10.46
CA ALA A 90 -0.04 -10.88 11.36
C ALA A 90 1.10 -11.92 11.35
N ALA A 91 1.49 -12.39 10.16
CA ALA A 91 2.60 -13.34 10.03
C ALA A 91 3.93 -12.76 10.57
N TYR A 92 4.17 -11.47 10.35
CA TYR A 92 5.36 -10.78 10.83
C TYR A 92 5.36 -10.66 12.36
N SER A 93 4.23 -10.31 12.98
CA SER A 93 4.14 -10.24 14.44
C SER A 93 4.34 -11.61 15.09
N ASP A 94 3.80 -12.67 14.48
CA ASP A 94 3.95 -14.03 14.99
C ASP A 94 5.41 -14.49 14.89
N ALA A 95 6.04 -14.30 13.73
CA ALA A 95 7.47 -14.58 13.55
C ALA A 95 8.36 -13.76 14.49
N LEU A 96 8.01 -12.50 14.77
CA LEU A 96 8.75 -11.65 15.70
C LEU A 96 8.61 -12.13 17.15
N ALA A 97 7.40 -12.53 17.56
CA ALA A 97 7.15 -13.08 18.88
C ALA A 97 7.98 -14.36 19.10
N GLU A 98 7.95 -15.29 18.14
CA GLU A 98 8.69 -16.55 18.23
C GLU A 98 10.21 -16.31 18.24
N ARG A 99 10.72 -15.39 17.41
CA ARG A 99 12.15 -15.03 17.45
C ARG A 99 12.56 -14.37 18.76
N THR A 100 11.67 -13.62 19.38
CA THR A 100 11.91 -13.02 20.70
C THR A 100 11.97 -14.09 21.78
N GLU A 101 11.07 -15.07 21.73
CA GLU A 101 11.09 -16.23 22.62
C GLU A 101 12.37 -17.05 22.45
N ALA A 102 12.75 -17.36 21.21
CA ALA A 102 14.00 -18.02 20.87
C ALA A 102 15.23 -17.29 21.44
N ALA A 103 15.27 -15.95 21.34
CA ALA A 103 16.35 -15.14 21.92
C ALA A 103 16.35 -15.17 23.46
N ASN A 104 15.18 -15.22 24.09
CA ASN A 104 15.07 -15.36 25.55
C ASN A 104 15.57 -16.73 26.01
N ASN A 105 15.24 -17.80 25.28
CA ASN A 105 15.70 -19.17 25.54
C ASN A 105 17.23 -19.28 25.40
N GLU A 106 17.82 -18.65 24.39
CA GLU A 106 19.27 -18.56 24.20
C GLU A 106 19.95 -17.85 25.39
N ARG A 107 19.42 -16.69 25.80
CA ARG A 107 19.92 -15.95 26.98
C ARG A 107 19.75 -16.71 28.29
N ALA A 108 18.71 -17.53 28.42
CA ALA A 108 18.50 -18.38 29.57
C ALA A 108 19.54 -19.53 29.59
N ALA A 109 19.78 -20.17 28.44
CA ALA A 109 20.80 -21.21 28.31
C ALA A 109 22.22 -20.69 28.61
N GLN A 110 22.56 -19.47 28.15
CA GLN A 110 23.82 -18.82 28.49
C GLN A 110 23.96 -18.55 30.00
N ARG A 111 22.88 -18.10 30.65
CA ARG A 111 22.85 -17.88 32.10
C ARG A 111 23.02 -19.19 32.87
N GLU A 112 22.37 -20.27 32.45
CA GLU A 112 22.55 -21.60 33.05
C GLU A 112 23.98 -22.11 32.90
N LEU A 113 24.59 -21.94 31.72
CA LEU A 113 26.00 -22.28 31.49
C LEU A 113 26.92 -21.50 32.44
N LEU A 114 26.74 -20.19 32.53
CA LEU A 114 27.52 -19.34 33.43
C LEU A 114 27.32 -19.73 34.90
N GLN A 115 26.09 -20.00 35.33
CA GLN A 115 25.81 -20.47 36.68
C GLN A 115 26.47 -21.82 36.96
N ALA A 116 26.44 -22.76 36.02
CA ALA A 116 27.09 -24.06 36.17
C ALA A 116 28.62 -23.94 36.28
N ILE A 117 29.23 -22.98 35.56
CA ILE A 117 30.67 -22.73 35.62
C ILE A 117 31.06 -22.00 36.91
N VAL A 118 30.32 -20.96 37.31
CA VAL A 118 30.64 -20.13 38.48
C VAL A 118 30.31 -20.83 39.80
N HIS A 119 29.18 -21.52 39.87
CA HIS A 119 28.71 -22.22 41.08
C HIS A 119 29.06 -23.71 41.12
N GLY A 120 29.66 -24.24 40.06
CA GLY A 120 30.20 -25.61 40.00
C GLY A 120 31.42 -25.77 40.92
N GLN A 121 31.22 -25.69 42.23
CA GLN A 121 32.25 -25.92 43.24
C GLN A 121 32.44 -27.42 43.47
N ALA A 122 33.07 -28.10 42.52
CA ALA A 122 33.64 -29.42 42.77
C ALA A 122 35.05 -29.27 43.36
N SER A 123 35.33 -30.01 44.43
CA SER A 123 36.63 -30.03 45.09
C SER A 123 37.72 -30.57 44.16
N ASP A 124 37.37 -31.53 43.30
CA ASP A 124 38.26 -32.17 42.34
C ASP A 124 38.28 -31.45 40.97
N ALA A 125 39.46 -31.40 40.34
CA ALA A 125 39.65 -30.81 39.02
C ALA A 125 38.98 -31.64 37.91
N GLU A 126 38.91 -32.97 38.06
CA GLU A 126 38.29 -33.85 37.07
C GLU A 126 36.76 -33.69 37.07
N GLN A 127 36.13 -33.64 38.25
CA GLN A 127 34.71 -33.32 38.39
C GLN A 127 34.35 -31.94 37.84
N ARG A 128 35.17 -30.90 38.08
CA ARG A 128 34.93 -29.56 37.50
C ARG A 128 34.89 -29.59 35.98
N ARG A 129 35.81 -30.33 35.33
CA ARG A 129 35.81 -30.51 33.87
C ARG A 129 34.60 -31.28 33.39
N ALA A 130 34.15 -32.30 34.12
CA ALA A 130 32.94 -33.05 33.78
C ALA A 130 31.68 -32.16 33.83
N VAL A 131 31.52 -31.37 34.90
CA VAL A 131 30.40 -30.41 35.06
C VAL A 131 30.42 -29.37 33.94
N ALA A 132 31.58 -28.81 33.61
CA ALA A 132 31.71 -27.85 32.53
C ALA A 132 31.37 -28.45 31.15
N ARG A 133 31.82 -29.67 30.85
CA ARG A 133 31.46 -30.37 29.59
C ARG A 133 29.97 -30.65 29.50
N ASP A 134 29.35 -31.10 30.58
CA ASP A 134 27.92 -31.38 30.61
C ASP A 134 27.10 -30.09 30.39
N ALA A 135 27.44 -29.01 31.10
CA ALA A 135 26.79 -27.72 30.92
C ALA A 135 26.96 -27.18 29.48
N MET A 136 28.16 -27.33 28.90
CA MET A 136 28.42 -26.95 27.51
C MET A 136 27.59 -27.78 26.52
N THR A 137 27.45 -29.08 26.77
CA THR A 137 26.65 -29.97 25.93
C THR A 137 25.17 -29.58 25.97
N ARG A 138 24.63 -29.31 27.16
CA ARG A 138 23.25 -28.81 27.33
C ARG A 138 23.03 -27.46 26.66
N TYR A 139 24.00 -26.57 26.73
CA TYR A 139 23.97 -25.28 26.04
C TYR A 139 23.91 -25.45 24.52
N LEU A 140 24.79 -26.27 23.94
CA LEU A 140 24.82 -26.54 22.50
C LEU A 140 23.53 -27.20 22.00
N GLU A 141 22.94 -28.08 22.80
CA GLU A 141 21.67 -28.72 22.45
C GLU A 141 20.52 -27.70 22.41
N ARG A 142 20.44 -26.78 23.39
CA ARG A 142 19.46 -25.69 23.35
C ARG A 142 19.66 -24.75 22.18
N LEU A 143 20.91 -24.46 21.81
CA LEU A 143 21.19 -23.67 20.60
C LEU A 143 20.64 -24.34 19.34
N ARG A 144 20.82 -25.65 19.18
CA ARG A 144 20.25 -26.39 18.04
C ARG A 144 18.73 -26.30 17.99
N GLN A 145 18.07 -26.42 19.14
CA GLN A 145 16.62 -26.28 19.24
C GLN A 145 16.16 -24.87 18.85
N VAL A 146 16.86 -23.84 19.31
CA VAL A 146 16.61 -22.44 18.94
C VAL A 146 16.79 -22.21 17.44
N ASP A 147 17.85 -22.77 16.85
CA ASP A 147 18.10 -22.64 15.41
C ASP A 147 17.03 -23.38 14.58
N GLN A 148 16.58 -24.55 15.03
CA GLN A 148 15.46 -25.27 14.41
C GLN A 148 14.17 -24.45 14.49
N GLN A 149 13.89 -23.84 15.65
CA GLN A 149 12.72 -22.99 15.86
C GLN A 149 12.73 -21.76 14.93
N ARG A 150 13.90 -21.13 14.76
CA ARG A 150 14.09 -20.02 13.80
C ARG A 150 13.92 -20.47 12.35
N ALA A 151 14.31 -21.70 12.02
CA ALA A 151 14.18 -22.26 10.68
C ALA A 151 12.73 -22.64 10.34
N SER A 152 11.94 -23.08 11.33
CA SER A 152 10.53 -23.43 11.14
C SER A 152 9.60 -22.22 10.95
N ASN A 153 10.00 -21.03 11.41
CA ASN A 153 9.22 -19.80 11.25
C ASN A 153 10.04 -18.67 10.60
N PRO A 154 10.25 -18.69 9.27
CA PRO A 154 10.94 -17.63 8.56
C PRO A 154 10.11 -16.33 8.56
N LEU A 155 10.79 -15.18 8.48
CA LEU A 155 10.11 -13.91 8.30
C LEU A 155 9.33 -13.93 6.98
N PRO A 156 8.08 -13.41 6.94
CA PRO A 156 7.30 -13.38 5.72
C PRO A 156 8.01 -12.54 4.65
N GLU A 157 7.98 -13.01 3.41
CA GLU A 157 8.49 -12.24 2.28
C GLU A 157 7.62 -11.00 2.04
N THR A 158 8.22 -9.88 1.64
CA THR A 158 7.52 -8.60 1.39
C THR A 158 6.68 -8.59 0.11
N ASN A 159 6.33 -9.76 -0.42
CA ASN A 159 5.70 -9.93 -1.72
C ASN A 159 4.16 -9.76 -1.66
N CYS A 160 3.69 -8.63 -1.11
CA CYS A 160 2.36 -8.12 -1.45
C CYS A 160 2.45 -7.50 -2.85
N ALA A 161 2.17 -8.33 -3.86
CA ALA A 161 2.64 -8.19 -5.24
C ALA A 161 2.46 -6.82 -5.93
N ARG A 162 3.41 -6.54 -6.84
CA ARG A 162 3.35 -5.56 -7.94
C ARG A 162 2.17 -5.80 -8.89
#